data_AF-A0A350IXT6-F1
#
_entry.id   AF-A0A350IXT6-F1
#
_cell.length_a   1.000
_cell.length_b   1.000
_cell.length_c   1.000
_cell.angle_alpha   90.00
_cell.angle_beta   90.00
_cell.angle_gamma   90.00
#
_symmetry.space_group_name_H-M   'P 1'
#
loop_
_entity.id
_entity.type
_entity.pdbx_description
1 polymer ?
#
loop_
_entity_poly.entity_id
_entity_poly.type
_entity_poly.pdbx_seq_one_letter_code
_entity_poly.pdbx_strand_id
1 'polypeptide(L)'
;MIIMNEFILLLILAYSFLFTWSIYHAEKITDNHQRGLIYDSSILSYSLPFCILIFAVGAILFYPKLSADLLIQICTNIFISIIFYYMVFLILLPMIRKKLTVTSIVSLWAMPNLLYLTFHFCKYIEPAIIIETPGKLMYILYGIWLIGFLCVMGWAIIDHLRYRSVILKDAYPLQDEMILSTIQEIRQQLDLKIKLPQAVISPSVSTPCSIGLLPWKTVLVLPQKQYSQQQIRLILMHELIHLSRRDQYVRFSLVFMCAICWFNPFMWKAMKKSAEDLERSCDEQVLTGMSEQDRTVYADLILHTACDSHGFTTCLSSSAESLKYRLNSMIDPPATHSGALLCGIVFFSLMLLSSIVNITYDPKPFSQVLLQDNFDQQIQVTHCFDINTNHTLTVKDPDGMAEYLQSMVLSKTAREPQYDFK
;
A
#
# COMPACT_ATOMS: atom_id res chain seq x y z
N MET A 1 -19.20 -21.88 14.75
CA MET A 1 -17.92 -21.70 14.05
C MET A 1 -18.08 -21.66 12.53
N ILE A 2 -18.76 -22.63 11.89
CA ILE A 2 -19.00 -22.64 10.43
C ILE A 2 -19.72 -21.36 9.94
N ILE A 3 -20.77 -20.92 10.65
CA ILE A 3 -21.52 -19.70 10.33
C ILE A 3 -20.64 -18.42 10.38
N MET A 4 -19.65 -18.38 11.28
CA MET A 4 -18.74 -17.23 11.42
C MET A 4 -17.75 -17.17 10.25
N ASN A 5 -17.25 -18.32 9.80
CA ASN A 5 -16.38 -18.40 8.63
C ASN A 5 -17.11 -18.08 7.32
N GLU A 6 -18.37 -18.51 7.18
CA GLU A 6 -19.22 -18.16 6.03
C GLU A 6 -19.52 -16.66 5.97
N PHE A 7 -19.84 -16.04 7.11
CA PHE A 7 -20.07 -14.59 7.19
C PHE A 7 -18.81 -13.77 6.85
N ILE A 8 -17.64 -14.20 7.35
CA ILE A 8 -16.35 -13.58 7.03
C ILE A 8 -16.06 -13.67 5.53
N LEU A 9 -16.27 -14.84 4.91
CA LEU A 9 -16.06 -15.03 3.49
C LEU A 9 -16.99 -14.13 2.65
N LEU A 10 -18.25 -14.00 3.06
CA LEU A 10 -19.21 -13.08 2.43
C LEU A 10 -18.75 -11.62 2.53
N LEU A 11 -18.23 -11.19 3.68
CA LEU A 11 -17.68 -9.84 3.84
C LEU A 11 -16.48 -9.62 2.91
N ILE A 12 -15.53 -10.55 2.87
CA ILE A 12 -14.34 -10.46 1.99
C ILE A 12 -14.78 -10.37 0.52
N LEU A 13 -15.76 -11.18 0.10
CA LEU A 13 -16.35 -11.11 -1.24
C LEU A 13 -17.01 -9.75 -1.51
N ALA A 14 -17.77 -9.22 -0.55
CA ALA A 14 -18.41 -7.91 -0.69
C ALA A 14 -17.38 -6.78 -0.84
N TYR A 15 -16.34 -6.75 0.00
CA TYR A 15 -15.25 -5.77 -0.11
C TYR A 15 -14.52 -5.89 -1.45
N SER A 16 -14.22 -7.12 -1.89
CA SER A 16 -13.55 -7.37 -3.18
C SER A 16 -14.40 -6.93 -4.36
N PHE A 17 -15.72 -7.15 -4.29
CA PHE A 17 -16.67 -6.69 -5.30
C PHE A 17 -16.77 -5.17 -5.34
N LEU A 18 -16.92 -4.50 -4.19
CA LEU A 18 -16.97 -3.04 -4.10
C LEU A 18 -15.69 -2.41 -4.65
N PHE A 19 -14.54 -3.01 -4.34
CA PHE A 19 -13.25 -2.57 -4.85
C PHE A 19 -13.14 -2.74 -6.37
N THR A 20 -13.54 -3.91 -6.90
CA THR A 20 -13.62 -4.18 -8.35
C THR A 20 -14.52 -3.17 -9.05
N TRP A 21 -15.71 -2.93 -8.49
CA TRP A 21 -16.69 -1.98 -9.00
C TRP A 21 -16.12 -0.56 -9.04
N SER A 22 -15.42 -0.14 -7.98
CA SER A 22 -14.79 1.16 -7.91
C SER A 22 -13.76 1.38 -9.02
N ILE A 23 -12.90 0.39 -9.31
CA ILE A 23 -11.92 0.49 -10.41
C ILE A 23 -12.63 0.48 -11.76
N TYR A 24 -13.55 -0.46 -11.98
CA TYR A 24 -14.27 -0.57 -13.25
C TYR A 24 -15.05 0.72 -13.58
N HIS A 25 -15.69 1.31 -12.56
CA HIS A 25 -16.42 2.55 -12.70
C HIS A 25 -15.47 3.73 -13.00
N ALA A 26 -14.29 3.78 -12.38
CA ALA A 26 -13.27 4.79 -12.68
C ALA A 26 -12.77 4.67 -14.14
N GLU A 27 -12.54 3.46 -14.63
CA GLU A 27 -12.12 3.22 -16.02
C GLU A 27 -13.20 3.62 -17.03
N LYS A 28 -14.45 3.18 -16.81
CA LYS A 28 -15.56 3.47 -17.72
C LYS A 28 -15.89 4.96 -17.84
N ILE A 29 -15.68 5.73 -16.77
CA ILE A 29 -15.84 7.18 -16.82
C ILE A 29 -14.71 7.84 -17.63
N THR A 30 -13.48 7.33 -17.51
CA THR A 30 -12.32 7.80 -18.28
C THR A 30 -12.55 7.62 -19.79
N ASP A 31 -13.16 6.51 -20.20
CA ASP A 31 -13.50 6.24 -21.61
C ASP A 31 -14.57 7.18 -22.17
N ASN A 32 -15.47 7.73 -21.34
CA ASN A 32 -16.65 8.47 -21.81
C ASN A 32 -16.38 9.96 -22.13
N HIS A 33 -15.12 10.32 -22.41
CA HIS A 33 -14.61 11.60 -22.95
C HIS A 33 -15.05 12.93 -22.28
N GLN A 34 -15.87 12.92 -21.23
CA GLN A 34 -16.50 14.14 -20.71
C GLN A 34 -16.37 14.38 -19.21
N ARG A 35 -15.89 13.41 -18.42
CA ARG A 35 -15.75 13.60 -16.97
C ARG A 35 -14.50 12.89 -16.47
N GLY A 36 -13.49 13.64 -16.09
CA GLY A 36 -12.30 13.10 -15.43
C GLY A 36 -12.62 12.78 -13.97
N LEU A 37 -13.31 11.68 -13.68
CA LEU A 37 -13.26 11.14 -12.32
C LEU A 37 -11.92 10.44 -12.13
N ILE A 38 -10.96 11.27 -11.75
CA ILE A 38 -9.72 10.89 -11.11
C ILE A 38 -10.01 9.88 -10.01
N TYR A 39 -9.41 8.70 -10.13
CA TYR A 39 -9.32 7.73 -9.05
C TYR A 39 -8.82 8.45 -7.78
N ASP A 40 -9.69 8.57 -6.78
CA ASP A 40 -9.31 9.15 -5.49
C ASP A 40 -8.49 8.11 -4.72
N SER A 41 -7.18 8.11 -4.97
CA SER A 41 -6.23 7.24 -4.26
C SER A 41 -6.15 7.56 -2.76
N SER A 42 -6.80 8.62 -2.27
CA SER A 42 -6.58 9.14 -0.92
C SER A 42 -7.16 8.29 0.19
N ILE A 43 -8.29 7.63 -0.06
CA ILE A 43 -8.90 6.73 0.92
C ILE A 43 -8.01 5.50 1.13
N LEU A 44 -7.15 5.18 0.16
CA LEU A 44 -6.26 4.02 0.20
C LEU A 44 -4.83 4.35 0.64
N SER A 45 -4.28 5.51 0.27
CA SER A 45 -2.83 5.77 0.38
C SER A 45 -2.34 5.99 1.82
N TYR A 46 -3.09 6.66 2.68
CA TYR A 46 -2.66 6.90 4.08
C TYR A 46 -2.92 5.74 5.04
N SER A 47 -3.65 4.73 4.58
CA SER A 47 -4.26 3.73 5.46
C SER A 47 -3.22 2.86 6.16
N LEU A 48 -2.22 2.31 5.46
CA LEU A 48 -1.25 1.41 6.07
C LEU A 48 -0.32 2.08 7.11
N PRO A 49 0.39 3.20 6.82
CA PRO A 49 1.28 3.81 7.82
C PRO A 49 0.52 4.31 9.05
N PHE A 50 -0.67 4.87 8.85
CA PHE A 50 -1.50 5.37 9.94
C PHE A 50 -2.11 4.24 10.77
N CYS A 51 -2.59 3.16 10.14
CA CYS A 51 -3.06 1.99 10.85
C CYS A 51 -1.93 1.34 11.67
N ILE A 52 -0.75 1.14 11.09
CA ILE A 52 0.41 0.59 11.84
C ILE A 52 0.76 1.49 13.03
N LEU A 53 0.77 2.81 12.84
CA LEU A 53 1.02 3.76 13.92
C LEU A 53 -0.05 3.70 15.02
N ILE A 54 -1.33 3.69 14.66
CA ILE A 54 -2.44 3.55 15.63
C ILE A 54 -2.34 2.23 16.38
N PHE A 55 -2.09 1.12 15.68
CA PHE A 55 -1.95 -0.19 16.32
C PHE A 55 -0.75 -0.24 17.26
N ALA A 56 0.39 0.31 16.85
CA ALA A 56 1.57 0.38 17.70
C ALA A 56 1.31 1.22 18.96
N VAL A 57 0.73 2.42 18.81
CA VAL A 57 0.39 3.31 19.93
C VAL A 57 -0.68 2.68 20.83
N GLY A 58 -1.73 2.10 20.25
CA GLY A 58 -2.81 1.43 20.97
C GLY A 58 -2.34 0.21 21.76
N ALA A 59 -1.44 -0.60 21.19
CA ALA A 59 -0.82 -1.72 21.88
C ALA A 59 0.01 -1.27 23.08
N ILE A 60 0.81 -0.19 22.92
CA ILE A 60 1.61 0.39 24.01
C ILE A 60 0.72 0.93 25.14
N LEU A 61 -0.38 1.60 24.81
CA LEU A 61 -1.24 2.29 25.79
C LEU A 61 -2.23 1.37 26.51
N PHE A 62 -2.88 0.44 25.80
CA PHE A 62 -4.02 -0.31 26.33
C PHE A 62 -3.70 -1.76 26.68
N TYR A 63 -2.62 -2.33 26.14
CA TYR A 63 -2.29 -3.74 26.30
C TYR A 63 -0.80 -3.98 26.56
N PRO A 64 -0.21 -3.38 27.61
CA PRO A 64 1.22 -3.56 27.90
C PRO A 64 1.61 -5.02 28.20
N LYS A 65 0.65 -5.86 28.59
CA LYS A 65 0.80 -7.31 28.81
C LYS A 65 0.42 -8.20 27.62
N LEU A 66 -0.29 -7.69 26.61
CA LEU A 66 -0.54 -8.40 25.34
C LEU A 66 0.65 -8.08 24.41
N SER A 67 1.80 -8.58 24.86
CA SER A 67 3.11 -7.93 24.78
C SER A 67 3.93 -8.49 23.64
N ALA A 68 4.31 -7.64 22.67
CA ALA A 68 5.25 -7.93 21.57
C ALA A 68 4.86 -9.05 20.58
N ASP A 69 4.38 -10.21 21.04
CA ASP A 69 3.98 -11.41 20.30
C ASP A 69 3.02 -11.13 19.17
N LEU A 70 1.89 -10.53 19.50
CA LEU A 70 0.88 -10.16 18.52
C LEU A 70 1.41 -9.14 17.51
N LEU A 71 2.17 -8.14 17.96
CA LEU A 71 2.74 -7.11 17.05
C LEU A 71 3.77 -7.70 16.09
N ILE A 72 4.66 -8.56 16.60
CA ILE A 72 5.68 -9.25 15.82
C ILE A 72 5.03 -10.14 14.76
N GLN A 73 4.02 -10.90 15.13
CA GLN A 73 3.29 -11.75 14.19
C GLN A 73 2.62 -10.92 13.08
N ILE A 74 1.94 -9.82 13.44
CA ILE A 74 1.30 -8.91 12.47
C ILE A 74 2.34 -8.33 11.52
N CYS A 75 3.42 -7.76 12.06
CA CYS A 75 4.48 -7.15 11.26
C CYS A 75 5.13 -8.16 10.32
N THR A 76 5.38 -9.39 10.79
CA THR A 76 5.91 -10.48 9.95
C THR A 76 4.98 -10.80 8.79
N ASN A 77 3.69 -10.97 9.06
CA ASN A 77 2.73 -11.38 8.04
C ASN A 77 2.52 -10.30 6.98
N ILE A 78 2.44 -9.03 7.40
CA ILE A 78 2.40 -7.90 6.49
C ILE A 78 3.68 -7.88 5.64
N PHE A 79 4.85 -8.06 6.25
CA PHE A 79 6.13 -8.04 5.57
C PHE A 79 6.26 -9.14 4.50
N ILE A 80 5.98 -10.40 4.85
CA ILE A 80 6.02 -11.53 3.91
C ILE A 80 5.04 -11.30 2.77
N SER A 81 3.83 -10.83 3.08
CA SER A 81 2.79 -10.55 2.08
C SER A 81 3.23 -9.47 1.10
N ILE A 82 3.81 -8.36 1.58
CA ILE A 82 4.34 -7.28 0.72
C ILE A 82 5.44 -7.80 -0.21
N ILE A 83 6.38 -8.59 0.31
CA ILE A 83 7.48 -9.12 -0.50
C ILE A 83 6.96 -10.05 -1.58
N PHE A 84 6.15 -11.03 -1.18
CA PHE A 84 5.61 -12.02 -2.10
C PHE A 84 4.79 -11.34 -3.20
N TYR A 85 3.93 -10.40 -2.81
CA TYR A 85 3.12 -9.62 -3.73
C TYR A 85 3.97 -8.89 -4.77
N TYR A 86 4.93 -8.06 -4.34
CA TYR A 86 5.72 -7.26 -5.28
C TYR A 86 6.68 -8.10 -6.11
N MET A 87 7.17 -9.23 -5.58
CA MET A 87 7.99 -10.16 -6.36
C MET A 87 7.19 -10.74 -7.52
N VAL A 88 6.00 -11.30 -7.25
CA VAL A 88 5.11 -11.87 -8.29
C VAL A 88 4.67 -10.76 -9.24
N PHE A 89 4.28 -9.61 -8.73
CA PHE A 89 3.81 -8.50 -9.54
C PHE A 89 4.89 -7.99 -10.49
N LEU A 90 6.14 -7.86 -10.04
CA LEU A 90 7.27 -7.45 -10.89
C LEU A 90 7.59 -8.46 -12.01
N ILE A 91 7.42 -9.77 -11.74
CA ILE A 91 7.60 -10.81 -12.75
C ILE A 91 6.52 -10.72 -13.83
N LEU A 92 5.27 -10.50 -13.43
CA LEU A 92 4.12 -10.40 -14.33
C LEU A 92 3.99 -9.03 -15.01
N LEU A 93 4.67 -8.00 -14.49
CA LEU A 93 4.55 -6.61 -14.93
C LEU A 93 4.72 -6.41 -16.46
N PRO A 94 5.69 -7.04 -17.16
CA PRO A 94 5.84 -6.86 -18.60
C PRO A 94 4.64 -7.36 -19.41
N MET A 95 3.98 -8.43 -18.94
CA MET A 95 2.77 -8.97 -19.56
C MET A 95 1.56 -8.08 -19.23
N ILE A 96 1.44 -7.68 -17.97
CA ILE A 96 0.35 -6.83 -17.47
C ILE A 96 0.33 -5.49 -18.21
N ARG A 97 1.49 -4.83 -18.39
CA ARG A 97 1.64 -3.55 -19.10
C ARG A 97 1.17 -3.58 -20.56
N LYS A 98 1.13 -4.75 -21.19
CA LYS A 98 0.69 -4.90 -22.59
C LYS A 98 -0.81 -5.13 -22.74
N LYS A 99 -1.48 -5.59 -21.68
CA LYS A 99 -2.87 -6.09 -21.74
C LYS A 99 -3.85 -5.28 -20.91
N LEU A 100 -3.40 -4.70 -19.81
CA LEU A 100 -4.26 -3.98 -18.87
C LEU A 100 -4.10 -2.47 -19.02
N THR A 101 -5.20 -1.76 -18.75
CA THR A 101 -5.24 -0.30 -18.60
C THR A 101 -4.25 0.18 -17.54
N VAL A 102 -3.69 1.38 -17.72
CA VAL A 102 -2.72 1.91 -16.76
C VAL A 102 -3.38 2.18 -15.39
N THR A 103 -4.67 2.56 -15.37
CA THR A 103 -5.46 2.73 -14.14
C THR A 103 -5.50 1.45 -13.28
N SER A 104 -5.70 0.28 -13.90
CA SER A 104 -5.64 -1.00 -13.20
C SER A 104 -4.24 -1.30 -12.66
N ILE A 105 -3.19 -0.96 -13.42
CA ILE A 105 -1.79 -1.16 -13.00
C ILE A 105 -1.45 -0.28 -11.80
N VAL A 106 -1.85 1.00 -11.80
CA VAL A 106 -1.66 1.90 -10.66
C VAL A 106 -2.44 1.40 -9.45
N SER A 107 -3.66 0.89 -9.64
CA SER A 107 -4.46 0.31 -8.56
C SER A 107 -3.75 -0.90 -7.94
N LEU A 108 -3.13 -1.76 -8.75
CA LEU A 108 -2.30 -2.87 -8.27
C LEU A 108 -1.10 -2.37 -7.44
N TRP A 109 -0.39 -1.33 -7.88
CA TRP A 109 0.70 -0.74 -7.09
C TRP A 109 0.27 -0.30 -5.68
N ALA A 110 -0.97 0.19 -5.54
CA ALA A 110 -1.53 0.63 -4.26
C ALA A 110 -2.10 -0.50 -3.39
N MET A 111 -2.29 -1.72 -3.93
CA MET A 111 -2.94 -2.83 -3.23
C MET A 111 -2.38 -3.14 -1.84
N PRO A 112 -1.06 -3.19 -1.64
CA PRO A 112 -0.53 -3.59 -0.35
C PRO A 112 -0.85 -2.59 0.77
N ASN A 113 -1.29 -1.36 0.44
CA ASN A 113 -1.78 -0.41 1.45
C ASN A 113 -3.05 -0.91 2.14
N LEU A 114 -3.82 -1.81 1.51
CA LEU A 114 -5.03 -2.38 2.10
C LEU A 114 -4.75 -3.61 2.98
N LEU A 115 -3.49 -4.05 3.10
CA LEU A 115 -3.15 -5.25 3.87
C LEU A 115 -3.53 -5.13 5.36
N TYR A 116 -3.68 -3.93 5.93
CA TYR A 116 -4.20 -3.81 7.30
C TYR A 116 -5.65 -4.31 7.44
N LEU A 117 -6.45 -4.30 6.37
CA LEU A 117 -7.81 -4.88 6.39
C LEU A 117 -7.74 -6.40 6.57
N THR A 118 -6.66 -7.03 6.09
CA THR A 118 -6.47 -8.47 6.24
C THR A 118 -6.25 -8.85 7.71
N PHE A 119 -5.67 -7.97 8.53
CA PHE A 119 -5.41 -8.23 9.95
C PHE A 119 -6.69 -8.59 10.71
N HIS A 120 -7.81 -7.93 10.41
CA HIS A 120 -9.09 -8.24 11.05
C HIS A 120 -9.53 -9.69 10.81
N PHE A 121 -9.18 -10.23 9.64
CA PHE A 121 -9.53 -11.58 9.23
C PHE A 121 -8.49 -12.63 9.66
N CYS A 122 -7.24 -12.22 9.95
CA CYS A 122 -6.17 -13.13 10.35
C CYS A 122 -6.44 -13.93 11.63
N LYS A 123 -7.32 -13.45 12.52
CA LYS A 123 -7.68 -14.17 13.75
C LYS A 123 -8.49 -15.45 13.51
N TYR A 124 -9.06 -15.63 12.32
CA TYR A 124 -10.04 -16.68 12.06
C TYR A 124 -9.53 -17.78 11.12
N ILE A 125 -8.32 -17.67 10.59
CA ILE A 125 -7.72 -18.64 9.66
C ILE A 125 -6.57 -19.36 10.38
N GLU A 126 -6.62 -20.69 10.42
CA GLU A 126 -5.54 -21.50 10.98
C GLU A 126 -4.26 -21.35 10.11
N PRO A 127 -3.09 -21.08 10.72
CA PRO A 127 -1.85 -20.97 9.99
C PRO A 127 -1.43 -22.33 9.44
N ALA A 128 -0.99 -22.34 8.18
CA ALA A 128 -0.53 -23.55 7.50
C ALA A 128 0.91 -23.92 7.89
N ILE A 129 1.73 -22.92 8.21
CA ILE A 129 3.15 -23.08 8.55
C ILE A 129 3.44 -22.34 9.85
N ILE A 130 4.02 -23.05 10.81
CA ILE A 130 4.42 -22.51 12.11
C ILE A 130 5.93 -22.66 12.22
N ILE A 131 6.63 -21.53 12.32
CA ILE A 131 8.08 -21.49 12.45
C ILE A 131 8.40 -21.18 13.91
N GLU A 132 9.03 -22.15 14.59
CA GLU A 132 9.50 -21.98 15.95
C GLU A 132 10.89 -21.34 15.96
N THR A 133 11.04 -20.23 16.68
CA THR A 133 12.31 -19.50 16.76
C THR A 133 12.63 -19.11 18.20
N PRO A 134 13.93 -19.08 18.60
CA PRO A 134 14.31 -18.60 19.92
C PRO A 134 13.93 -17.11 20.09
N GLY A 135 13.25 -16.76 21.18
CA GLY A 135 12.77 -15.38 21.41
C GLY A 135 13.90 -14.35 21.36
N LYS A 136 15.07 -14.66 21.94
CA LYS A 136 16.24 -13.77 21.91
C LYS A 136 16.70 -13.43 20.50
N LEU A 137 16.68 -14.40 19.57
CA LEU A 137 17.05 -14.18 18.18
C LEU A 137 16.03 -13.25 17.50
N MET A 138 14.74 -13.47 17.75
CA MET A 138 13.67 -12.62 17.21
C MET A 138 13.82 -11.17 17.66
N TYR A 139 14.03 -10.92 18.95
CA TYR A 139 14.24 -9.55 19.45
C TYR A 139 15.44 -8.85 18.81
N ILE A 140 16.56 -9.57 18.58
CA ILE A 140 17.74 -9.02 17.90
C ILE A 140 17.41 -8.67 16.45
N LEU A 141 16.76 -9.59 15.72
CA LEU A 141 16.37 -9.37 14.32
C LEU A 141 15.40 -8.18 14.19
N TYR A 142 14.42 -8.07 15.09
CA TYR A 142 13.51 -6.92 15.14
C TYR A 142 14.22 -5.61 15.48
N GLY A 143 15.20 -5.63 16.38
CA GLY A 143 16.03 -4.48 16.69
C GLY A 143 16.80 -3.98 15.46
N ILE A 144 17.47 -4.88 14.75
CA ILE A 144 18.17 -4.57 13.50
C ILE A 144 17.20 -4.04 12.44
N TRP A 145 16.05 -4.71 12.29
CA TRP A 145 15.01 -4.31 11.34
C TRP A 145 14.50 -2.89 11.62
N LEU A 146 14.18 -2.59 12.89
CA LEU A 146 13.64 -1.30 13.31
C LEU A 146 14.66 -0.19 13.08
N ILE A 147 15.94 -0.43 13.40
CA ILE A 147 17.02 0.53 13.13
C ILE A 147 17.09 0.83 11.63
N GLY A 148 17.12 -0.21 10.78
CA GLY A 148 17.15 -0.02 9.33
C GLY A 148 15.93 0.74 8.80
N PHE A 149 14.73 0.41 9.28
CA PHE A 149 13.50 1.13 8.96
C PHE A 149 13.60 2.62 9.33
N LEU A 150 14.03 2.93 10.56
CA LEU A 150 14.17 4.31 11.04
C LEU A 150 15.24 5.08 10.25
N CYS A 151 16.35 4.44 9.91
CA CYS A 151 17.40 5.06 9.09
C CYS A 151 16.89 5.39 7.69
N VAL A 152 16.24 4.45 6.99
CA VAL A 152 15.75 4.67 5.62
C VAL A 152 14.58 5.65 5.60
N MET A 153 13.63 5.52 6.52
CA MET A 153 12.50 6.43 6.64
C MET A 153 12.98 7.85 7.00
N GLY A 154 13.87 7.96 7.99
CA GLY A 154 14.46 9.23 8.41
C GLY A 154 15.23 9.90 7.27
N TRP A 155 16.04 9.14 6.53
CA TRP A 155 16.74 9.62 5.35
C TRP A 155 15.76 10.16 4.29
N ALA A 156 14.72 9.40 3.94
CA ALA A 156 13.73 9.83 2.94
C ALA A 156 12.94 11.08 3.36
N ILE A 157 12.58 11.20 4.64
CA ILE A 157 11.92 12.39 5.18
C ILE A 157 12.86 13.59 5.14
N ILE A 158 14.11 13.43 5.59
CA ILE A 158 15.11 14.50 5.58
C ILE A 158 15.39 14.96 4.14
N ASP A 159 15.55 14.02 3.20
CA ASP A 159 15.75 14.32 1.78
C ASP A 159 14.59 15.17 1.23
N HIS A 160 13.35 14.75 1.48
CA HIS A 160 12.17 15.52 1.07
C HIS A 160 12.11 16.92 1.70
N LEU A 161 12.37 17.04 3.00
CA LEU A 161 12.33 18.33 3.69
C LEU A 161 13.44 19.27 3.23
N ARG A 162 14.64 18.74 2.98
CA ARG A 162 15.75 19.49 2.39
C ARG A 162 15.41 19.97 0.98
N TYR A 163 14.94 19.07 0.12
CA TYR A 163 14.53 19.41 -1.24
C TYR A 163 13.43 20.47 -1.24
N ARG A 164 12.39 20.29 -0.41
CA ARG A 164 11.32 21.28 -0.22
C ARG A 164 11.84 22.64 0.23
N SER A 165 12.80 22.66 1.16
CA SER A 165 13.38 23.90 1.66
C SER A 165 14.19 24.61 0.57
N VAL A 166 14.95 23.86 -0.25
CA VAL A 166 15.74 24.42 -1.35
C VAL A 166 14.85 25.04 -2.43
N ILE A 167 13.82 24.33 -2.88
CA ILE A 167 12.97 24.81 -3.97
C ILE A 167 12.06 25.97 -3.55
N LEU A 168 11.67 26.05 -2.28
CA LEU A 168 10.77 27.12 -1.79
C LEU A 168 11.51 28.34 -1.25
N LYS A 169 12.84 28.27 -1.07
CA LYS A 169 13.65 29.37 -0.50
C LYS A 169 13.51 30.66 -1.30
N ASP A 170 13.66 30.56 -2.62
CA ASP A 170 13.63 31.70 -3.55
C ASP A 170 12.34 31.71 -4.40
N ALA A 171 11.32 30.97 -3.96
CA ALA A 171 10.05 30.90 -4.67
C ALA A 171 9.17 32.12 -4.37
N TYR A 172 8.47 32.62 -5.39
CA TYR A 172 7.55 33.74 -5.28
C TYR A 172 6.15 33.38 -5.77
N PRO A 173 5.08 34.02 -5.25
CA PRO A 173 3.70 33.71 -5.65
C PRO A 173 3.49 33.91 -7.16
N LEU A 174 2.76 32.99 -7.79
CA LEU A 174 2.31 33.15 -9.17
C LEU A 174 1.27 34.29 -9.25
N GLN A 175 1.59 35.35 -9.99
CA GLN A 175 0.72 36.53 -10.19
C GLN A 175 0.14 36.63 -11.60
N ASP A 176 0.58 35.78 -12.53
CA ASP A 176 0.12 35.79 -13.92
C ASP A 176 -1.36 35.36 -14.00
N GLU A 177 -2.24 36.31 -14.32
CA GLU A 177 -3.69 36.11 -14.39
C GLU A 177 -4.09 35.08 -15.46
N MET A 178 -3.35 34.99 -16.57
CA MET A 178 -3.63 34.03 -17.64
C MET A 178 -3.34 32.59 -17.18
N ILE A 179 -2.25 32.38 -16.44
CA ILE A 179 -1.93 31.06 -15.89
C ILE A 179 -2.94 30.69 -14.81
N LEU A 180 -3.32 31.65 -13.95
CA LEU A 180 -4.33 31.42 -12.91
C LEU A 180 -5.71 31.11 -13.49
N SER A 181 -6.14 31.79 -14.56
CA SER A 181 -7.40 31.49 -15.25
C SER A 181 -7.36 30.11 -15.90
N THR A 182 -6.24 29.75 -16.53
CA THR A 182 -6.02 28.42 -17.12
C THR A 182 -6.14 27.31 -16.07
N ILE A 183 -5.58 27.49 -14.86
CA ILE A 183 -5.74 26.54 -13.75
C ILE A 183 -7.22 26.35 -13.39
N GLN A 184 -7.99 27.45 -13.33
CA GLN A 184 -9.42 27.38 -13.00
C GLN A 184 -10.24 26.72 -14.11
N GLU A 185 -9.95 27.02 -15.37
CA GLU A 185 -10.58 26.39 -16.53
C GLU A 185 -10.35 24.87 -16.54
N ILE A 186 -9.10 24.43 -16.34
CA ILE A 186 -8.79 22.99 -16.28
C ILE A 186 -9.49 22.35 -15.08
N ARG A 187 -9.50 23.01 -13.92
CA ARG A 187 -10.19 22.51 -12.73
C ARG A 187 -11.69 22.28 -13.00
N GLN A 188 -12.35 23.20 -13.69
CA GLN A 188 -13.76 23.09 -14.06
C GLN A 188 -13.99 22.03 -15.13
N GLN A 189 -13.14 22.00 -16.16
CA GLN A 189 -13.21 21.01 -17.24
C GLN A 189 -13.10 19.58 -16.70
N LEU A 190 -12.19 19.35 -15.75
CA LEU A 190 -11.95 18.05 -15.14
C LEU A 190 -12.86 17.76 -13.92
N ASP A 191 -13.77 18.68 -13.55
CA ASP A 191 -14.62 18.59 -12.34
C ASP A 191 -13.81 18.24 -11.07
N LEU A 192 -12.66 18.90 -10.88
CA LEU A 192 -11.75 18.57 -9.77
C LEU A 192 -12.33 19.04 -8.43
N LYS A 193 -12.71 18.07 -7.59
CA LYS A 193 -13.22 18.28 -6.23
C LYS A 193 -12.12 18.52 -5.18
N ILE A 194 -10.96 19.02 -5.61
CA ILE A 194 -9.85 19.37 -4.71
C ILE A 194 -9.85 20.87 -4.43
N LYS A 195 -9.34 21.22 -3.25
CA LYS A 195 -8.89 22.59 -2.99
C LYS A 195 -7.57 22.79 -3.73
N LEU A 196 -7.51 23.77 -4.62
CA LEU A 196 -6.28 24.09 -5.32
C LEU A 196 -5.20 24.55 -4.32
N PRO A 197 -3.98 24.00 -4.40
CA PRO A 197 -2.86 24.48 -3.61
C PRO A 197 -2.43 25.87 -4.07
N GLN A 198 -1.59 26.54 -3.26
CA GLN A 198 -0.91 27.74 -3.71
C GLN A 198 0.03 27.40 -4.89
N ALA A 199 0.00 28.24 -5.93
CA ALA A 199 0.93 28.17 -7.04
C ALA A 199 2.07 29.18 -6.85
N VAL A 200 3.31 28.74 -7.04
CA VAL A 200 4.51 29.57 -6.93
C VAL A 200 5.42 29.34 -8.12
N ILE A 201 6.25 30.33 -8.45
CA ILE A 201 7.35 30.19 -9.40
C ILE A 201 8.64 30.05 -8.60
N SER A 202 9.48 29.09 -8.96
CA SER A 202 10.80 28.90 -8.33
C SER A 202 11.91 28.85 -9.39
N PRO A 203 13.01 29.60 -9.22
CA PRO A 203 14.18 29.50 -10.08
C PRO A 203 14.98 28.21 -9.84
N SER A 204 14.76 27.55 -8.69
CA SER A 204 15.51 26.36 -8.26
C SER A 204 14.97 25.05 -8.85
N VAL A 205 13.90 25.11 -9.66
CA VAL A 205 13.35 23.95 -10.36
C VAL A 205 13.44 24.16 -11.87
N SER A 206 13.81 23.11 -12.60
CA SER A 206 13.83 23.07 -14.06
C SER A 206 12.50 22.58 -14.64
N THR A 207 11.69 21.90 -13.83
CA THR A 207 10.45 21.26 -14.25
C THR A 207 9.30 21.61 -13.31
N PRO A 208 8.07 21.70 -13.84
CA PRO A 208 6.87 21.78 -13.01
C PRO A 208 6.80 20.59 -12.06
N CYS A 209 6.37 20.84 -10.83
CA CYS A 209 6.12 19.76 -9.88
C CYS A 209 5.17 20.20 -8.77
N SER A 210 4.57 19.20 -8.12
CA SER A 210 3.80 19.37 -6.90
C SER A 210 4.58 18.84 -5.70
N ILE A 211 4.60 19.60 -4.60
CA ILE A 211 5.35 19.21 -3.40
C ILE A 211 4.59 19.44 -2.08
N GLY A 212 4.48 18.39 -1.27
CA GLY A 212 4.01 18.42 0.10
C GLY A 212 3.49 17.06 0.58
N LEU A 213 3.56 16.78 1.87
CA LEU A 213 3.08 15.50 2.44
C LEU A 213 1.67 15.59 3.05
N LEU A 214 1.14 16.81 3.20
CA LEU A 214 -0.16 17.08 3.79
C LEU A 214 -0.98 17.93 2.82
N PRO A 215 -2.30 17.68 2.67
CA PRO A 215 -3.12 18.36 1.67
C PRO A 215 -3.08 19.89 1.77
N TRP A 216 -2.97 20.41 2.99
CA TRP A 216 -2.92 21.86 3.25
C TRP A 216 -1.50 22.47 3.11
N LYS A 217 -0.46 21.65 2.95
CA LYS A 217 0.93 22.10 2.75
C LYS A 217 1.45 21.83 1.33
N THR A 218 0.65 21.20 0.48
CA THR A 218 0.99 20.98 -0.93
C THR A 218 1.05 22.32 -1.65
N VAL A 219 2.10 22.50 -2.45
CA VAL A 219 2.37 23.69 -3.27
C VAL A 219 2.62 23.22 -4.70
N LEU A 220 2.00 23.90 -5.67
CA LEU A 220 2.31 23.74 -7.10
C LEU A 220 3.48 24.67 -7.43
N VAL A 221 4.59 24.11 -7.90
CA VAL A 221 5.81 24.86 -8.21
C VAL A 221 6.03 24.82 -9.72
N LEU A 222 6.08 26.00 -10.34
CA LEU A 222 6.44 26.17 -11.74
C LEU A 222 7.88 26.67 -11.87
N PRO A 223 8.64 26.23 -12.88
CA PRO A 223 9.96 26.78 -13.16
C PRO A 223 9.85 28.20 -13.70
N GLN A 224 10.90 29.00 -13.52
CA GLN A 224 11.02 30.31 -14.16
C GLN A 224 11.35 30.17 -15.65
N LYS A 225 10.37 29.72 -16.44
CA LYS A 225 10.49 29.48 -17.89
C LYS A 225 9.26 30.05 -18.60
N GLN A 226 9.48 30.57 -19.81
CA GLN A 226 8.39 30.99 -20.68
C GLN A 226 7.83 29.79 -21.44
N TYR A 227 6.51 29.66 -21.42
CA TYR A 227 5.77 28.63 -22.13
C TYR A 227 4.77 29.31 -23.07
N SER A 228 4.49 28.70 -24.22
CA SER A 228 3.33 29.11 -25.01
C SER A 228 2.03 28.80 -24.23
N GLN A 229 0.93 29.45 -24.60
CA GLN A 229 -0.38 29.22 -23.96
C GLN A 229 -0.81 27.74 -24.04
N GLN A 230 -0.53 27.08 -25.16
CA GLN A 230 -0.82 25.65 -25.33
C GLN A 230 0.08 24.79 -24.44
N GLN A 231 1.38 25.11 -24.36
CA GLN A 231 2.33 24.36 -23.53
C GLN A 231 2.02 24.47 -22.04
N ILE A 232 1.75 25.68 -21.53
CA ILE A 232 1.42 25.86 -20.11
C ILE A 232 0.13 25.14 -19.75
N ARG A 233 -0.87 25.16 -20.65
CA ARG A 233 -2.13 24.45 -20.44
C ARG A 233 -1.90 22.93 -20.31
N LEU A 234 -1.08 22.34 -21.18
CA LEU A 234 -0.75 20.91 -21.12
C LEU A 234 0.01 20.54 -19.85
N ILE A 235 1.00 21.36 -19.46
CA ILE A 235 1.76 21.21 -18.20
C ILE A 235 0.83 21.26 -16.99
N LEU A 236 -0.02 22.29 -16.92
CA LEU A 236 -0.94 22.47 -15.79
C LEU A 236 -1.94 21.33 -15.72
N MET A 237 -2.41 20.83 -16.86
CA MET A 237 -3.31 19.68 -16.88
C MET A 237 -2.64 18.44 -16.29
N HIS A 238 -1.39 18.17 -16.66
CA HIS A 238 -0.58 17.09 -16.09
C HIS A 238 -0.43 17.21 -14.57
N GLU A 239 0.01 18.37 -14.07
CA GLU A 239 0.20 18.59 -12.63
C GLU A 239 -1.12 18.56 -11.84
N LEU A 240 -2.21 19.09 -12.40
CA LEU A 240 -3.53 19.05 -11.75
C LEU A 240 -4.10 17.62 -11.69
N ILE A 241 -3.80 16.77 -12.67
CA ILE A 241 -4.10 15.34 -12.61
C ILE A 241 -3.33 14.69 -11.46
N HIS A 242 -2.04 14.94 -11.31
CA HIS A 242 -1.26 14.44 -10.17
C HIS A 242 -1.80 14.92 -8.82
N LEU A 243 -2.15 16.19 -8.70
CA LEU A 243 -2.68 16.79 -7.48
C LEU A 243 -4.05 16.21 -7.10
N SER A 244 -4.92 16.03 -8.08
CA SER A 244 -6.25 15.47 -7.86
C SER A 244 -6.22 14.01 -7.48
N ARG A 245 -5.33 13.23 -8.11
CA ARG A 245 -5.07 11.83 -7.76
C ARG A 245 -4.29 11.68 -6.46
N ARG A 246 -3.66 12.77 -6.02
CA ARG A 246 -2.76 12.83 -4.87
C ARG A 246 -1.62 11.82 -4.97
N ASP A 247 -0.99 11.73 -6.15
CA ASP A 247 0.08 10.75 -6.43
C ASP A 247 1.29 10.88 -5.49
N GLN A 248 1.51 12.07 -4.90
CA GLN A 248 2.49 12.29 -3.83
C GLN A 248 2.29 11.34 -2.62
N TYR A 249 1.05 10.95 -2.31
CA TYR A 249 0.75 10.02 -1.22
C TYR A 249 1.01 8.58 -1.62
N VAL A 250 0.67 8.18 -2.85
CA VAL A 250 1.05 6.87 -3.38
C VAL A 250 2.56 6.70 -3.32
N ARG A 251 3.31 7.73 -3.73
CA ARG A 251 4.79 7.75 -3.65
C ARG A 251 5.29 7.66 -2.21
N PHE A 252 4.67 8.37 -1.27
CA PHE A 252 5.00 8.24 0.16
C PHE A 252 4.77 6.81 0.68
N SER A 253 3.64 6.20 0.36
CA SER A 253 3.31 4.84 0.81
C SER A 253 4.28 3.79 0.26
N LEU A 254 4.71 3.95 -1.00
CA LEU A 254 5.72 3.07 -1.60
C LEU A 254 7.08 3.22 -0.92
N VAL A 255 7.49 4.44 -0.56
CA VAL A 255 8.72 4.65 0.23
C VAL A 255 8.58 4.07 1.64
N PHE A 256 7.39 4.15 2.24
CA PHE A 256 7.12 3.51 3.53
C PHE A 256 7.27 1.98 3.44
N MET A 257 6.74 1.35 2.38
CA MET A 257 6.97 -0.07 2.12
C MET A 257 8.44 -0.38 1.82
N CYS A 258 9.15 0.49 1.10
CA CYS A 258 10.60 0.36 0.91
C CYS A 258 11.35 0.44 2.23
N ALA A 259 10.97 1.32 3.14
CA ALA A 259 11.60 1.42 4.45
C ALA A 259 11.32 0.17 5.30
N ILE A 260 10.10 -0.38 5.26
CA ILE A 260 9.77 -1.66 5.92
C ILE A 260 10.62 -2.79 5.34
N CYS A 261 10.80 -2.81 4.03
CA CYS A 261 11.54 -3.83 3.28
C CYS A 261 12.91 -3.34 2.82
N TRP A 262 13.62 -2.56 3.64
CA TRP A 262 14.80 -1.80 3.19
C TRP A 262 15.92 -2.66 2.62
N PHE A 263 16.05 -3.90 3.08
CA PHE A 263 17.05 -4.86 2.60
C PHE A 263 16.62 -5.57 1.31
N ASN A 264 15.39 -5.41 0.86
CA ASN A 264 14.85 -6.14 -0.28
C ASN A 264 15.03 -5.36 -1.61
N PRO A 265 15.89 -5.81 -2.54
CA PRO A 265 16.12 -5.13 -3.82
C PRO A 265 14.87 -5.09 -4.71
N PHE A 266 13.96 -6.06 -4.59
CA PHE A 266 12.69 -6.05 -5.35
C PHE A 266 11.80 -4.88 -4.95
N MET A 267 11.82 -4.48 -3.68
CA MET A 267 11.02 -3.34 -3.22
C MET A 267 11.52 -2.03 -3.82
N TRP A 268 12.84 -1.82 -3.86
CA TRP A 268 13.44 -0.67 -4.54
C TRP A 268 13.12 -0.65 -6.04
N LYS A 269 13.12 -1.82 -6.70
CA LYS A 269 12.73 -1.95 -8.11
C LYS A 269 11.24 -1.63 -8.32
N ALA A 270 10.37 -2.11 -7.43
CA ALA A 270 8.94 -1.82 -7.43
C ALA A 270 8.64 -0.33 -7.25
N MET A 271 9.35 0.37 -6.37
CA MET A 271 9.23 1.82 -6.23
C MET A 271 9.63 2.56 -7.51
N LYS A 272 10.71 2.16 -8.20
CA LYS A 272 11.08 2.77 -9.48
C LYS A 272 10.02 2.51 -10.56
N LYS A 273 9.54 1.28 -10.68
CA LYS A 273 8.56 0.88 -11.72
C LYS A 273 7.16 1.47 -11.49
N SER A 274 6.73 1.61 -10.23
CA SER A 274 5.49 2.31 -9.90
C SER A 274 5.53 3.78 -10.25
N ALA A 275 6.64 4.48 -10.01
CA ALA A 275 6.81 5.87 -10.44
C ALA A 275 6.68 6.02 -11.97
N GLU A 276 7.29 5.11 -12.74
CA GLU A 276 7.11 5.08 -14.21
C GLU A 276 5.63 4.88 -14.63
N ASP A 277 4.89 4.02 -13.92
CA ASP A 277 3.49 3.73 -14.26
C ASP A 277 2.53 4.84 -13.82
N LEU A 278 2.84 5.58 -12.75
CA LEU A 278 2.10 6.79 -12.34
C LEU A 278 2.20 7.88 -13.41
N GLU A 279 3.42 8.15 -13.92
CA GLU A 279 3.65 9.10 -15.00
C GLU A 279 2.88 8.74 -16.28
N ARG A 280 2.91 7.45 -16.67
CA ARG A 280 2.16 6.97 -17.84
C ARG A 280 0.66 7.15 -17.68
N SER A 281 0.16 6.88 -16.48
CA SER A 281 -1.27 7.04 -16.18
C SER A 281 -1.69 8.50 -16.25
N CYS A 282 -0.81 9.41 -15.85
CA CYS A 282 -1.02 10.85 -16.00
C CYS A 282 -1.04 11.25 -17.48
N ASP A 283 -0.06 10.79 -18.26
CA ASP A 283 0.01 11.05 -19.71
C ASP A 283 -1.23 10.56 -20.45
N GLU A 284 -1.69 9.33 -20.16
CA GLU A 284 -2.89 8.76 -20.78
C GLU A 284 -4.13 9.63 -20.50
N GLN A 285 -4.27 10.13 -19.27
CA GLN A 285 -5.37 11.03 -18.91
C GLN A 285 -5.26 12.38 -19.60
N VAL A 286 -4.04 12.94 -19.72
CA VAL A 286 -3.82 14.19 -20.46
C VAL A 286 -4.27 14.04 -21.92
N LEU A 287 -3.95 12.90 -22.55
CA LEU A 287 -4.20 12.64 -23.97
C LEU A 287 -5.62 12.18 -24.29
N THR A 288 -6.45 11.98 -23.27
CA THR A 288 -7.83 11.52 -23.45
C THR A 288 -8.64 12.56 -24.21
N GLY A 289 -9.19 12.18 -25.37
CA GLY A 289 -9.95 13.09 -26.24
C GLY A 289 -9.12 14.10 -27.03
N MET A 290 -7.78 14.01 -26.99
CA MET A 290 -6.90 14.88 -27.79
C MET A 290 -6.75 14.42 -29.25
N SER A 291 -6.59 15.40 -30.15
CA SER A 291 -6.22 15.17 -31.54
C SER A 291 -4.80 14.60 -31.68
N GLU A 292 -4.46 13.98 -32.81
CA GLU A 292 -3.09 13.53 -33.11
C GLU A 292 -2.07 14.69 -33.09
N GLN A 293 -2.50 15.87 -33.52
CA GLN A 293 -1.66 17.07 -33.49
C GLN A 293 -1.33 17.48 -32.04
N ASP A 294 -2.33 17.52 -31.16
CA ASP A 294 -2.13 17.86 -29.75
C ASP A 294 -1.28 16.81 -29.02
N ARG A 295 -1.44 15.52 -29.36
CA ARG A 295 -0.58 14.43 -28.87
C ARG A 295 0.88 14.67 -29.22
N THR A 296 1.15 15.11 -30.45
CA THR A 296 2.52 15.41 -30.91
C THR A 296 3.11 16.61 -30.17
N VAL A 297 2.32 17.67 -29.97
CA VAL A 297 2.73 18.85 -29.18
C VAL A 297 3.04 18.47 -27.73
N TYR A 298 2.23 17.59 -27.13
CA TYR A 298 2.46 17.10 -25.78
C TYR A 298 3.72 16.24 -25.68
N ALA A 299 3.95 15.34 -26.65
CA ALA A 299 5.15 14.51 -26.70
C ALA A 299 6.43 15.37 -26.79
N ASP A 300 6.44 16.39 -27.66
CA ASP A 300 7.53 17.35 -27.81
C ASP A 300 7.80 18.13 -26.51
N LEU A 301 6.71 18.60 -25.87
CA LEU A 301 6.78 19.30 -24.59
C LEU A 301 7.44 18.46 -23.49
N ILE A 302 7.08 17.17 -23.36
CA ILE A 302 7.70 16.27 -22.39
C ILE A 302 9.18 16.08 -22.70
N LEU A 303 9.52 15.91 -23.97
CA LEU A 303 10.91 15.71 -24.42
C LEU A 303 11.79 16.91 -24.03
N HIS A 304 11.26 18.12 -24.13
CA HIS A 304 11.95 19.37 -23.77
C HIS A 304 11.84 19.78 -22.29
N THR A 305 11.08 19.03 -21.48
CA THR A 305 10.83 19.33 -20.06
C THR A 305 11.29 18.22 -19.11
N ALA A 306 11.73 17.05 -19.57
CA ALA A 306 12.15 15.96 -18.68
C ALA A 306 13.45 16.27 -17.89
N CYS A 307 13.50 15.91 -16.59
CA CYS A 307 14.66 16.10 -15.69
C CYS A 307 14.64 15.10 -14.51
N ASP A 308 15.80 14.82 -13.89
CA ASP A 308 15.95 13.86 -12.78
C ASP A 308 15.04 14.15 -11.56
N SER A 309 14.22 13.18 -11.16
CA SER A 309 13.30 13.29 -10.02
C SER A 309 14.01 13.14 -8.66
N HIS A 310 13.74 14.04 -7.69
CA HIS A 310 14.28 13.99 -6.32
C HIS A 310 13.15 14.06 -5.27
N GLY A 311 13.25 13.31 -4.17
CA GLY A 311 12.25 13.29 -3.09
C GLY A 311 10.86 12.73 -3.45
N PHE A 312 9.80 13.20 -2.77
CA PHE A 312 8.37 12.86 -3.02
C PHE A 312 7.69 13.79 -4.04
N THR A 313 8.38 14.17 -5.11
CA THR A 313 7.81 15.05 -6.14
C THR A 313 7.20 14.26 -7.31
N THR A 314 6.43 14.97 -8.13
CA THR A 314 5.84 14.49 -9.38
C THR A 314 6.69 14.86 -10.61
N CYS A 315 7.99 15.09 -10.44
CA CYS A 315 8.85 15.56 -11.54
C CYS A 315 8.83 14.59 -12.74
N LEU A 316 8.67 15.17 -13.94
CA LEU A 316 8.67 14.48 -15.23
C LEU A 316 9.97 13.69 -15.49
N SER A 317 9.89 12.39 -15.18
CA SER A 317 10.75 11.26 -15.58
C SER A 317 12.25 11.28 -15.23
N SER A 318 12.71 10.17 -14.62
CA SER A 318 14.09 9.93 -14.17
C SER A 318 14.90 8.93 -15.01
N SER A 319 14.41 8.45 -16.16
CA SER A 319 15.20 7.57 -17.04
C SER A 319 14.82 7.62 -18.52
N ALA A 320 15.84 7.53 -19.40
CA ALA A 320 15.68 7.57 -20.85
C ALA A 320 14.78 6.43 -21.41
N GLU A 321 14.82 5.25 -20.78
CA GLU A 321 13.95 4.12 -21.14
C GLU A 321 12.47 4.42 -20.85
N SER A 322 12.19 5.05 -19.70
CA SER A 322 10.83 5.47 -19.34
C SER A 322 10.32 6.56 -20.28
N LEU A 323 11.15 7.54 -20.61
CA LEU A 323 10.81 8.59 -21.58
C LEU A 323 10.49 8.01 -22.97
N LYS A 324 11.35 7.12 -23.48
CA LYS A 324 11.11 6.43 -24.76
C LYS A 324 9.79 5.66 -24.75
N TYR A 325 9.51 4.95 -23.66
CA TYR A 325 8.26 4.21 -23.53
C TYR A 325 7.05 5.14 -23.55
N ARG A 326 7.09 6.24 -22.79
CA ARG A 326 6.02 7.26 -22.75
C ARG A 326 5.75 7.81 -24.14
N LEU A 327 6.79 8.24 -24.86
CA LEU A 327 6.67 8.75 -26.24
C LEU A 327 6.05 7.72 -27.19
N ASN A 328 6.49 6.46 -27.12
CA ASN A 328 5.90 5.40 -27.94
C ASN A 328 4.41 5.20 -27.61
N SER A 329 4.02 5.19 -26.33
CA SER A 329 2.61 5.05 -25.94
C SER A 329 1.72 6.24 -26.30
N MET A 330 2.31 7.43 -26.52
CA MET A 330 1.57 8.62 -26.97
C MET A 330 1.24 8.53 -28.46
N ILE A 331 2.19 8.01 -29.25
CA ILE A 331 2.12 7.90 -30.71
C ILE A 331 1.31 6.67 -31.13
N ASP A 332 1.58 5.51 -30.53
CA ASP A 332 0.92 4.23 -30.84
C ASP A 332 0.39 3.59 -29.55
N PRO A 333 -0.82 3.99 -29.10
CA PRO A 333 -1.37 3.52 -27.84
C PRO A 333 -1.72 2.02 -27.93
N PRO A 334 -1.27 1.18 -26.97
CA PRO A 334 -1.57 -0.25 -27.00
C PRO A 334 -3.07 -0.51 -26.79
N ALA A 335 -3.60 -1.54 -27.45
CA ALA A 335 -4.94 -2.04 -27.18
C ALA A 335 -5.00 -2.71 -25.80
N THR A 336 -5.56 -2.00 -24.82
CA THR A 336 -5.68 -2.49 -23.43
C THR A 336 -7.12 -2.81 -23.05
N HIS A 337 -7.30 -3.68 -22.07
CA HIS A 337 -8.59 -4.02 -21.49
C HIS A 337 -8.64 -3.66 -20.00
N SER A 338 -9.85 -3.44 -19.48
CA SER A 338 -10.09 -3.25 -18.04
C SER A 338 -9.50 -4.40 -17.24
N GLY A 339 -8.62 -4.07 -16.29
CA GLY A 339 -8.04 -5.01 -15.33
C GLY A 339 -8.79 -5.05 -13.99
N ALA A 340 -9.96 -4.44 -13.90
CA ALA A 340 -10.70 -4.30 -12.64
C ALA A 340 -10.99 -5.65 -11.97
N LEU A 341 -11.42 -6.65 -12.75
CA LEU A 341 -11.69 -8.00 -12.24
C LEU A 341 -10.41 -8.65 -11.67
N LEU A 342 -9.27 -8.49 -12.35
CA LEU A 342 -7.99 -8.99 -11.84
C LEU A 342 -7.64 -8.32 -10.52
N CYS A 343 -7.81 -7.01 -10.41
CA CYS A 343 -7.59 -6.27 -9.17
C CYS A 343 -8.46 -6.81 -8.04
N GLY A 344 -9.73 -7.12 -8.31
CA GLY A 344 -10.64 -7.78 -7.38
C GLY A 344 -10.18 -9.17 -6.93
N ILE A 345 -9.77 -10.01 -7.87
CA ILE A 345 -9.27 -11.37 -7.59
C ILE A 345 -7.99 -11.31 -6.75
N VAL A 346 -7.07 -10.39 -7.08
CA VAL A 346 -5.84 -10.17 -6.34
C VAL A 346 -6.13 -9.69 -4.92
N PHE A 347 -7.04 -8.72 -4.76
CA PHE A 347 -7.45 -8.23 -3.45
C PHE A 347 -8.07 -9.37 -2.61
N PHE A 348 -9.00 -10.13 -3.19
CA PHE A 348 -9.60 -11.31 -2.56
C PHE A 348 -8.54 -12.34 -2.14
N SER A 349 -7.57 -12.63 -3.01
CA SER A 349 -6.49 -13.57 -2.73
C SER A 349 -5.60 -13.08 -1.59
N LEU A 350 -5.23 -11.80 -1.56
CA LEU A 350 -4.44 -11.21 -0.48
C LEU A 350 -5.16 -11.32 0.87
N MET A 351 -6.48 -11.15 0.90
CA MET A 351 -7.30 -11.29 2.10
C MET A 351 -7.38 -12.74 2.61
N LEU A 352 -7.28 -13.73 1.73
CA LEU A 352 -7.24 -15.14 2.12
C LEU A 352 -5.84 -15.61 2.53
N LEU A 353 -4.80 -15.14 1.82
CA LEU A 353 -3.41 -15.59 1.99
C LEU A 353 -2.70 -14.94 3.18
N SER A 354 -3.26 -13.89 3.78
CA SER A 354 -2.63 -13.09 4.85
C SER A 354 -2.35 -13.84 6.16
N SER A 355 -2.77 -15.10 6.28
CA SER A 355 -2.71 -15.89 7.52
C SER A 355 -1.95 -17.21 7.38
N ILE A 356 -1.27 -17.44 6.25
CA ILE A 356 -0.66 -18.74 5.95
C ILE A 356 0.54 -19.05 6.86
N VAL A 357 1.29 -18.02 7.26
CA VAL A 357 2.49 -18.17 8.07
C VAL A 357 2.23 -17.60 9.46
N ASN A 358 2.63 -18.34 10.48
CA ASN A 358 2.71 -17.85 11.85
C ASN A 358 4.12 -18.12 12.39
N ILE A 359 4.71 -17.15 13.08
CA ILE A 359 5.98 -17.31 13.76
C ILE A 359 5.69 -17.28 15.26
N THR A 360 5.93 -18.41 15.91
CA THR A 360 5.83 -18.54 17.36
C THR A 360 7.23 -18.57 17.93
N TYR A 361 7.48 -17.84 19.00
CA TYR A 361 8.77 -17.81 19.66
C TYR A 361 8.62 -18.13 21.14
N ASP A 362 9.56 -18.92 21.65
CA ASP A 362 9.50 -19.53 22.99
C ASP A 362 8.11 -20.13 23.31
N PRO A 363 7.61 -21.08 22.49
CA PRO A 363 6.26 -21.59 22.65
C PRO A 363 6.11 -22.20 24.04
N LYS A 364 5.21 -21.62 24.84
CA LYS A 364 4.97 -22.09 26.20
C LYS A 364 4.41 -23.52 26.15
N PRO A 365 4.87 -24.42 27.03
CA PRO A 365 4.22 -25.71 27.20
C PRO A 365 2.76 -25.45 27.60
N PHE A 366 1.87 -26.32 27.14
CA PHE A 366 0.43 -26.21 27.30
C PHE A 366 0.00 -26.04 28.77
N SER A 367 0.76 -26.62 29.70
CA SER A 367 0.61 -26.45 31.14
C SER A 367 0.72 -25.01 31.63
N GLN A 368 1.61 -24.19 31.07
CA GLN A 368 1.79 -22.79 31.48
C GLN A 368 0.64 -21.87 31.03
N VAL A 369 -0.04 -22.23 29.93
CA VAL A 369 -1.19 -21.46 29.42
C VAL A 369 -2.46 -21.80 30.22
N LEU A 370 -2.61 -23.07 30.59
CA LEU A 370 -3.72 -23.54 31.43
C LEU A 370 -3.69 -22.95 32.83
N LEU A 371 -2.51 -22.75 33.41
CA LEU A 371 -2.37 -22.43 34.82
C LEU A 371 -2.37 -20.93 35.14
N GLN A 372 -2.50 -20.01 34.16
CA GLN A 372 -2.53 -18.53 34.35
C GLN A 372 -2.08 -18.05 35.76
N ASP A 373 -0.77 -18.10 36.01
CA ASP A 373 -0.08 -17.65 37.24
C ASP A 373 -0.22 -18.52 38.53
N ASN A 374 -0.90 -19.66 38.52
CA ASN A 374 -0.99 -20.63 39.65
C ASN A 374 -0.22 -21.93 39.35
N PHE A 375 1.09 -21.94 39.59
CA PHE A 375 1.97 -23.09 39.31
C PHE A 375 1.84 -24.27 40.28
N ASP A 376 1.01 -24.18 41.33
CA ASP A 376 0.96 -25.17 42.43
C ASP A 376 -0.19 -26.20 42.33
N GLN A 377 -1.04 -26.17 41.29
CA GLN A 377 -2.12 -27.15 41.12
C GLN A 377 -1.77 -28.25 40.11
N GLN A 378 -1.77 -29.51 40.57
CA GLN A 378 -1.75 -30.68 39.69
C GLN A 378 -3.09 -30.78 38.94
N ILE A 379 -3.03 -30.74 37.61
CA ILE A 379 -4.20 -30.92 36.73
C ILE A 379 -4.48 -32.42 36.61
N GLN A 380 -5.63 -32.88 37.10
CA GLN A 380 -6.15 -34.22 36.79
C GLN A 380 -7.25 -34.12 35.73
N VAL A 381 -6.95 -34.59 34.52
CA VAL A 381 -7.96 -34.66 33.45
C VAL A 381 -8.74 -35.96 33.61
N THR A 382 -9.93 -35.88 34.19
CA THR A 382 -10.81 -37.04 34.44
C THR A 382 -11.79 -37.31 33.30
N HIS A 383 -12.15 -36.28 32.55
CA HIS A 383 -13.12 -36.36 31.45
C HIS A 383 -12.67 -35.55 30.24
N CYS A 384 -12.79 -36.14 29.06
CA CYS A 384 -12.55 -35.48 27.77
C CYS A 384 -13.85 -35.48 26.97
N PHE A 385 -14.20 -34.35 26.36
CA PHE A 385 -15.37 -34.27 25.49
C PHE A 385 -14.98 -34.53 24.03
N ASP A 386 -15.59 -35.53 23.39
CA ASP A 386 -15.39 -35.79 21.96
C ASP A 386 -16.39 -34.98 21.14
N ILE A 387 -15.86 -34.04 20.35
CA ILE A 387 -16.63 -33.09 19.53
C ILE A 387 -17.35 -33.81 18.37
N ASN A 388 -16.83 -34.94 17.88
CA ASN A 388 -17.41 -35.63 16.74
C ASN A 388 -18.55 -36.57 17.15
N THR A 389 -18.46 -37.15 18.34
CA THR A 389 -19.45 -38.10 18.86
C THR A 389 -20.39 -37.47 19.90
N ASN A 390 -20.10 -36.24 20.34
CA ASN A 390 -20.88 -35.48 21.32
C ASN A 390 -21.01 -36.20 22.69
N HIS A 391 -20.03 -37.04 23.03
CA HIS A 391 -20.02 -37.86 24.23
C HIS A 391 -18.82 -37.50 25.12
N THR A 392 -19.03 -37.56 26.43
CA THR A 392 -17.96 -37.40 27.43
C THR A 392 -17.27 -38.74 27.66
N LEU A 393 -15.99 -38.79 27.36
CA LEU A 393 -15.12 -39.95 27.57
C LEU A 393 -14.42 -39.83 28.92
N THR A 394 -14.43 -40.90 29.71
CA THR A 394 -13.66 -40.97 30.95
C THR A 394 -12.22 -41.37 30.64
N VAL A 395 -11.27 -40.58 31.13
CA VAL A 395 -9.83 -40.83 30.91
C VAL A 395 -9.39 -42.00 31.79
N LYS A 396 -8.84 -43.05 31.17
CA LYS A 396 -8.41 -44.28 31.87
C LYS A 396 -7.12 -44.10 32.67
N ASP A 397 -6.25 -43.19 32.23
CA ASP A 397 -4.98 -42.85 32.87
C ASP A 397 -4.86 -41.31 32.96
N PRO A 398 -5.42 -40.71 34.02
CA PRO A 398 -5.40 -39.27 34.21
C PRO A 398 -3.98 -38.69 34.34
N ASP A 399 -3.05 -39.44 34.94
CA ASP A 399 -1.68 -39.00 35.19
C ASP A 399 -0.85 -39.04 33.90
N GLY A 400 -0.94 -40.12 33.12
CA GLY A 400 -0.31 -40.22 31.81
C GLY A 400 -0.86 -39.21 30.80
N MET A 401 -2.16 -38.91 30.86
CA MET A 401 -2.77 -37.84 30.06
C MET A 401 -2.28 -36.45 30.50
N ALA A 402 -2.14 -36.21 31.80
CA ALA A 402 -1.59 -34.96 32.30
C ALA A 402 -0.13 -34.77 31.87
N GLU A 403 0.71 -35.81 31.92
CA GLU A 403 2.09 -35.77 31.44
C GLU A 403 2.18 -35.55 29.91
N TYR A 404 1.28 -36.19 29.15
CA TYR A 404 1.15 -35.96 27.71
C TYR A 404 0.72 -34.52 27.38
N LEU A 405 -0.26 -33.98 28.10
CA LEU A 405 -0.69 -32.59 27.94
C LEU A 405 0.42 -31.60 28.35
N GLN A 406 1.16 -31.88 29.43
CA GLN A 406 2.29 -31.04 29.88
C GLN A 406 3.46 -31.04 28.90
N SER A 407 3.69 -32.15 28.20
CA SER A 407 4.73 -32.25 27.15
C SER A 407 4.30 -31.67 25.81
N MET A 408 3.02 -31.30 25.63
CA MET A 408 2.56 -30.62 24.42
C MET A 408 2.98 -29.14 24.38
N VAL A 409 3.55 -28.75 23.25
CA VAL A 409 3.93 -27.38 22.93
C VAL A 409 2.78 -26.71 22.18
N LEU A 410 2.33 -25.53 22.63
CA LEU A 410 1.15 -24.82 22.09
C LEU A 410 1.27 -24.43 20.61
N SER A 411 2.46 -24.56 20.01
CA SER A 411 2.71 -24.28 18.61
C SER A 411 1.86 -25.14 17.67
N LYS A 412 1.32 -26.29 18.09
CA LYS A 412 0.50 -27.17 17.23
C LYS A 412 -1.02 -26.97 17.36
N THR A 413 -1.49 -26.16 18.31
CA THR A 413 -2.92 -25.94 18.55
C THR A 413 -3.30 -24.52 18.16
N ALA A 414 -3.47 -24.29 16.86
CA ALA A 414 -3.95 -23.02 16.32
C ALA A 414 -5.43 -22.73 16.63
N ARG A 415 -6.16 -23.70 17.19
CA ARG A 415 -7.42 -23.42 17.88
C ARG A 415 -7.04 -23.04 19.30
N GLU A 416 -7.34 -21.82 19.73
CA GLU A 416 -7.66 -21.62 21.15
C GLU A 416 -8.77 -22.62 21.46
N PRO A 417 -8.50 -23.70 22.19
CA PRO A 417 -9.57 -24.60 22.53
C PRO A 417 -10.26 -23.87 23.67
N GLN A 418 -11.55 -23.55 23.48
CA GLN A 418 -12.41 -23.20 24.59
C GLN A 418 -12.52 -24.45 25.46
N TYR A 419 -11.57 -24.63 26.35
CA TYR A 419 -11.63 -25.63 27.37
C TYR A 419 -12.48 -25.06 28.50
N ASP A 420 -13.67 -25.63 28.68
CA ASP A 420 -14.50 -25.37 29.84
C ASP A 420 -13.95 -26.24 30.98
N PHE A 421 -13.06 -25.66 31.79
CA PHE A 421 -12.55 -26.32 33.00
C PHE A 421 -13.55 -26.10 34.13
N LYS A 422 -14.24 -27.17 34.53
CA LYS A 422 -15.03 -27.20 35.77
C LYS A 422 -14.21 -27.70 36.93
#